data_AF-U4KJT7-F1
#
_entry.id   AF-U4KJT7-F1
#
_cell.length_a   1.000
_cell.length_b   1.000
_cell.length_c   1.000
_cell.angle_alpha   90.00
_cell.angle_beta   90.00
_cell.angle_gamma   90.00
#
_symmetry.space_group_name_H-M   'P 1'
#
loop_
_entity.id
_entity.type
_entity.pdbx_description
1 polymer ?
#
loop_
_entity_poly.entity_id
_entity_poly.type
_entity_poly.pdbx_seq_one_letter_code
_entity_poly.pdbx_strand_id
1 'polypeptide(L)'
;MTEYLMKAYDISDEIKNSDNYKKLIEALKIIEVKYQPLVDDFNLAKEKYYTVLSEGGKYHPDYLETVKKLGFAKKALYEKQEVTDYFKLEQEIQKTLNEFTIQITEIVSNYIKKPNELGLLKEKGGGCHANK
;
A
#
# COMPACT_ATOMS: atom_id res chain seq x y z
N MET A 1 30.35 -6.04 -5.72
CA MET A 1 28.98 -5.70 -6.17
C MET A 1 28.09 -6.94 -6.18
N THR A 2 28.53 -8.04 -6.79
CA THR A 2 27.81 -9.34 -6.79
C THR A 2 27.51 -9.88 -5.39
N GLU A 3 28.43 -9.73 -4.43
CA GLU A 3 28.23 -10.21 -3.05
C GLU A 3 27.04 -9.56 -2.33
N TYR A 4 26.92 -8.24 -2.38
CA TYR A 4 25.78 -7.52 -1.77
C TYR A 4 24.46 -7.83 -2.46
N LEU A 5 24.50 -8.05 -3.78
CA LEU A 5 23.32 -8.45 -4.53
C LEU A 5 22.85 -9.86 -4.13
N MET A 6 23.76 -10.82 -3.98
CA MET A 6 23.42 -12.17 -3.50
C MET A 6 22.80 -12.12 -2.10
N LYS A 7 23.41 -11.38 -1.17
CA LYS A 7 22.86 -11.19 0.19
C LYS A 7 21.46 -10.57 0.17
N ALA A 8 21.18 -9.64 -0.76
CA ALA A 8 19.86 -9.07 -0.91
C ALA A 8 18.82 -10.09 -1.41
N TYR A 9 19.22 -11.00 -2.31
CA TYR A 9 18.37 -12.11 -2.74
C TYR A 9 18.10 -13.10 -1.61
N ASP A 10 19.12 -13.46 -0.82
CA ASP A 10 18.96 -14.37 0.32
C ASP A 10 17.89 -13.84 1.30
N ILE A 11 17.98 -12.56 1.64
CA ILE A 11 17.00 -11.89 2.53
C ILE A 11 15.61 -11.82 1.88
N SER A 12 15.52 -11.59 0.56
CA SER A 12 14.25 -11.63 -0.15
C SER A 12 13.59 -13.01 -0.04
N ASP A 13 14.38 -14.07 -0.17
CA ASP A 13 13.87 -15.43 -0.10
C ASP A 13 13.50 -15.83 1.33
N GLU A 14 14.24 -15.36 2.34
CA GLU A 14 13.84 -15.49 3.74
C GLU A 14 12.47 -14.84 4.01
N ILE A 15 12.24 -13.62 3.51
CA ILE A 15 10.95 -12.92 3.65
C ILE A 15 9.84 -13.71 2.95
N LYS A 16 10.07 -14.20 1.73
CA LYS A 16 9.06 -15.00 0.99
C LYS A 16 8.77 -16.33 1.67
N ASN A 17 9.75 -16.91 2.35
CA ASN A 17 9.60 -18.17 3.08
C ASN A 17 8.93 -18.01 4.44
N SER A 18 8.79 -16.78 4.94
CA SER A 18 8.07 -16.49 6.18
C SER A 18 6.60 -16.94 6.11
N ASP A 19 6.07 -17.36 7.26
CA ASP A 19 4.68 -17.80 7.37
C ASP A 19 3.70 -16.67 7.03
N ASN A 20 4.04 -15.43 7.41
CA ASN A 20 3.22 -14.26 7.12
C ASN A 20 3.10 -14.00 5.62
N TYR A 21 4.20 -14.12 4.87
CA TYR A 21 4.17 -13.96 3.41
C TYR A 21 3.34 -15.06 2.74
N LYS A 22 3.51 -16.32 3.16
CA LYS A 22 2.72 -17.43 2.64
C LYS A 22 1.22 -17.24 2.89
N LYS A 23 0.84 -16.87 4.11
CA LYS A 23 -0.56 -16.56 4.47
C LYS A 23 -1.11 -15.37 3.68
N LEU A 24 -0.30 -14.35 3.40
CA LEU A 24 -0.72 -13.21 2.59
C LEU A 24 -1.07 -13.66 1.17
N ILE A 25 -0.24 -14.50 0.56
CA ILE A 25 -0.48 -15.04 -0.78
C ILE A 25 -1.72 -15.95 -0.80
N GLU A 26 -1.96 -16.74 0.24
CA GLU A 26 -3.16 -17.55 0.37
C GLU A 26 -4.42 -16.67 0.49
N ALA A 27 -4.40 -15.64 1.33
CA ALA A 27 -5.49 -14.68 1.45
C ALA A 27 -5.78 -13.99 0.11
N LEU A 28 -4.74 -13.56 -0.61
CA LEU A 28 -4.87 -12.95 -1.93
C LEU A 28 -5.57 -13.89 -2.93
N LYS A 29 -5.15 -15.15 -3.01
CA LYS A 29 -5.80 -16.15 -3.88
C LYS A 29 -7.27 -16.36 -3.53
N ILE A 30 -7.61 -16.36 -2.24
CA ILE A 30 -9.00 -16.48 -1.81
C ILE A 30 -9.81 -15.27 -2.26
N ILE A 31 -9.26 -14.05 -2.14
CA ILE A 31 -9.93 -12.82 -2.56
C ILE A 31 -10.17 -12.82 -4.07
N GLU A 32 -9.17 -13.20 -4.87
CA GLU A 32 -9.26 -13.29 -6.33
C GLU A 32 -10.32 -14.30 -6.78
N VAL A 33 -10.49 -15.41 -6.06
CA VAL A 33 -11.48 -16.43 -6.44
C VAL A 33 -12.88 -16.11 -5.91
N LYS A 34 -13.00 -15.69 -4.64
CA LYS A 34 -14.31 -15.53 -3.98
C LYS A 34 -14.93 -14.14 -4.17
N TYR A 35 -14.10 -13.11 -4.32
CA TYR A 35 -14.53 -11.71 -4.26
C TYR A 35 -14.22 -10.92 -5.52
N GLN A 36 -13.87 -11.58 -6.63
CA GLN A 36 -13.60 -10.92 -7.91
C GLN A 36 -14.68 -9.89 -8.30
N PRO A 37 -16.00 -10.17 -8.19
CA PRO A 37 -17.01 -9.17 -8.54
C PRO A 37 -16.93 -7.91 -7.67
N LEU A 38 -16.61 -8.05 -6.38
CA LEU A 38 -16.45 -6.91 -5.46
C LEU A 38 -15.18 -6.11 -5.76
N VAL A 39 -14.11 -6.80 -6.18
CA VAL A 39 -12.86 -6.17 -6.62
C VAL A 39 -13.09 -5.37 -7.89
N ASP A 40 -13.83 -5.94 -8.86
CA ASP A 40 -14.17 -5.27 -10.12
C ASP A 40 -15.07 -4.06 -9.88
N ASP A 41 -16.11 -4.21 -9.05
CA ASP A 41 -17.01 -3.11 -8.67
C ASP A 41 -16.26 -1.97 -7.98
N PHE A 42 -15.33 -2.30 -7.07
CA PHE A 42 -14.47 -1.33 -6.42
C PHE A 42 -13.57 -0.61 -7.42
N ASN A 43 -12.93 -1.34 -8.33
CA ASN A 43 -12.04 -0.76 -9.33
C ASN A 43 -12.79 0.14 -10.31
N LEU A 44 -13.98 -0.26 -10.76
CA LEU A 44 -14.83 0.54 -11.63
C LEU A 44 -15.31 1.83 -10.92
N ALA A 45 -15.73 1.73 -9.66
CA ALA A 45 -16.15 2.90 -8.89
C ALA A 45 -14.98 3.87 -8.65
N LYS A 46 -13.77 3.32 -8.40
CA LYS A 46 -12.53 4.07 -8.21
C LYS A 46 -12.11 4.81 -9.47
N GLU A 47 -12.16 4.15 -10.62
CA GLU A 47 -11.87 4.75 -11.92
C GLU A 47 -12.80 5.93 -12.19
N LYS A 48 -14.13 5.72 -12.07
CA LYS A 48 -15.13 6.78 -12.26
C LYS A 48 -14.90 7.98 -11.34
N TYR A 49 -14.59 7.72 -10.07
CA TYR A 49 -14.24 8.79 -9.13
C TYR A 49 -13.01 9.58 -9.59
N TYR A 50 -11.95 8.91 -10.05
CA TYR A 50 -10.75 9.59 -10.53
C TYR A 50 -10.96 10.36 -11.83
N THR A 51 -11.74 9.83 -12.77
CA THR A 51 -12.15 10.54 -13.99
C THR A 51 -12.85 11.84 -13.63
N VAL A 52 -13.91 11.75 -12.81
CA VAL A 52 -14.66 12.92 -12.34
C VAL A 52 -13.79 13.93 -11.60
N LEU A 53 -12.87 13.45 -10.75
CA LEU A 53 -11.93 14.31 -10.03
C LEU A 53 -10.98 15.03 -10.98
N SER A 54 -10.57 14.40 -12.09
CA SER A 54 -9.66 14.99 -13.07
C SER A 54 -10.34 16.03 -13.97
N GLU A 55 -11.63 15.85 -14.28
CA GLU A 55 -12.36 16.70 -15.23
C GLU A 55 -12.97 17.95 -14.58
N GLY A 56 -13.46 17.84 -13.35
CA GLY A 56 -14.10 18.96 -12.65
C GLY A 56 -13.83 19.01 -11.14
N GLY A 57 -13.00 18.10 -10.63
CA GLY A 57 -12.69 18.04 -9.21
C GLY A 57 -13.94 17.91 -8.35
N LYS A 58 -13.95 18.62 -7.22
CA LYS A 58 -15.07 18.64 -6.27
C LYS A 58 -16.31 19.37 -6.78
N TYR A 59 -16.19 20.13 -7.88
CA TYR A 59 -17.29 20.92 -8.45
C TYR A 59 -18.01 20.19 -9.61
N HIS A 60 -17.51 19.01 -10.00
CA HIS A 60 -18.17 18.20 -11.01
C HIS A 60 -19.57 17.76 -10.52
N PRO A 61 -20.61 17.78 -11.37
CA PRO A 61 -21.98 17.42 -10.98
C PRO A 61 -22.07 16.02 -10.36
N ASP A 62 -21.30 15.08 -10.90
CA ASP A 62 -21.32 13.67 -10.46
C ASP A 62 -20.34 13.37 -9.32
N TYR A 63 -19.65 14.37 -8.76
CA TYR A 63 -18.64 14.15 -7.71
C TYR A 63 -19.25 13.48 -6.47
N LEU A 64 -20.39 13.98 -5.99
CA LEU A 64 -21.02 13.43 -4.79
C LEU A 64 -21.53 12.01 -5.01
N GLU A 65 -22.00 11.69 -6.21
CA GLU A 65 -22.46 10.34 -6.55
C GLU A 65 -21.29 9.35 -6.59
N THR A 66 -20.21 9.72 -7.29
CA THR A 66 -19.03 8.85 -7.43
C THR A 66 -18.34 8.61 -6.09
N VAL A 67 -18.26 9.61 -5.20
CA VAL A 67 -17.77 9.45 -3.82
C VAL A 67 -18.61 8.43 -3.05
N LYS A 68 -19.95 8.55 -3.09
CA LYS A 68 -20.85 7.61 -2.40
C LYS A 68 -20.66 6.20 -2.94
N LYS A 69 -20.65 6.04 -4.27
CA LYS A 69 -20.50 4.74 -4.93
C LYS A 69 -19.17 4.08 -4.58
N LEU A 70 -18.08 4.84 -4.63
CA LEU A 70 -16.75 4.36 -4.20
C LEU A 70 -16.77 3.94 -2.72
N GLY A 71 -17.40 4.73 -1.84
CA GLY A 71 -17.54 4.40 -0.43
C GLY A 71 -18.28 3.08 -0.19
N PHE A 72 -19.41 2.86 -0.86
CA PHE A 72 -20.18 1.61 -0.75
C PHE A 72 -19.41 0.40 -1.28
N ALA A 73 -18.80 0.51 -2.46
CA ALA A 73 -18.01 -0.58 -3.03
C ALA A 73 -16.80 -0.92 -2.16
N LYS A 74 -16.11 0.11 -1.64
CA LYS A 74 -14.98 -0.08 -0.71
C LYS A 74 -15.43 -0.80 0.55
N LYS A 75 -16.53 -0.38 1.17
CA LYS A 75 -17.08 -1.01 2.37
C LYS A 75 -17.40 -2.48 2.12
N ALA A 76 -18.12 -2.78 1.03
CA ALA A 76 -18.53 -4.14 0.68
C ALA A 76 -17.34 -5.10 0.52
N LEU A 77 -16.23 -4.62 -0.06
CA LEU A 77 -14.99 -5.39 -0.22
C LEU A 77 -14.20 -5.49 1.09
N TYR A 78 -14.01 -4.37 1.81
CA TYR A 78 -13.09 -4.30 2.96
C TYR A 78 -13.69 -4.94 4.23
N GLU A 79 -15.00 -5.11 4.30
CA GLU A 79 -15.66 -5.87 5.37
C GLU A 79 -15.48 -7.39 5.26
N LYS A 80 -14.89 -7.90 4.16
CA LYS A 80 -14.58 -9.33 4.06
C LYS A 80 -13.39 -9.66 4.95
N GLN A 81 -13.54 -10.74 5.72
CA GLN A 81 -12.53 -11.16 6.69
C GLN A 81 -11.18 -11.43 6.00
N GLU A 82 -11.18 -12.11 4.87
CA GLU A 82 -9.96 -12.42 4.11
C GLU A 82 -9.28 -11.15 3.58
N VAL A 83 -10.04 -10.12 3.20
CA VAL A 83 -9.50 -8.82 2.78
C VAL A 83 -8.89 -8.08 3.97
N THR A 84 -9.57 -8.10 5.12
CA THR A 84 -9.04 -7.52 6.36
C THR A 84 -7.73 -8.21 6.79
N ASP A 85 -7.68 -9.54 6.73
CA ASP A 85 -6.51 -10.31 7.12
C ASP A 85 -5.36 -10.14 6.12
N TYR A 86 -5.65 -10.03 4.83
CA TYR A 86 -4.67 -9.65 3.81
C TYR A 86 -3.98 -8.32 4.15
N PHE A 87 -4.75 -7.26 4.46
CA PHE A 87 -4.16 -5.95 4.79
C PHE A 87 -3.36 -5.97 6.09
N LYS A 88 -3.78 -6.75 7.10
CA LYS A 88 -2.99 -6.91 8.33
C LYS A 88 -1.65 -7.58 8.04
N LEU A 89 -1.65 -8.67 7.29
CA LEU A 89 -0.43 -9.38 6.91
C LEU A 89 0.50 -8.50 6.06
N GLU A 90 -0.08 -7.73 5.14
CA GLU A 90 0.66 -6.75 4.32
C GLU A 90 1.37 -5.72 5.21
N GLN A 91 0.67 -5.17 6.20
CA GLN A 91 1.25 -4.22 7.14
C GLN A 91 2.37 -4.83 8.00
N GLU A 92 2.23 -6.08 8.44
CA GLU A 92 3.27 -6.77 9.20
C GLU A 92 4.55 -6.99 8.36
N ILE A 93 4.38 -7.40 7.10
CA ILE A 93 5.49 -7.57 6.16
C ILE A 93 6.15 -6.22 5.86
N GLN A 94 5.35 -5.18 5.62
CA GLN A 94 5.85 -3.82 5.39
C GLN A 94 6.63 -3.29 6.60
N LYS A 95 6.16 -3.55 7.82
CA LYS A 95 6.88 -3.19 9.05
C LYS A 95 8.25 -3.87 9.11
N THR A 96 8.32 -5.15 8.79
CA THR A 96 9.58 -5.91 8.76
C THR A 96 10.55 -5.33 7.73
N LEU A 97 10.06 -5.00 6.53
CA LEU A 97 10.85 -4.34 5.48
C LEU A 97 11.36 -2.97 5.92
N ASN A 98 10.52 -2.19 6.60
CA ASN A 98 10.87 -0.87 7.11
C ASN A 98 11.95 -0.96 8.18
N GLU A 99 11.82 -1.87 9.14
CA GLU A 99 12.80 -2.09 10.20
C GLU A 99 14.16 -2.47 9.62
N PHE A 100 14.19 -3.42 8.68
CA PHE A 100 15.41 -3.80 7.97
C PHE A 100 16.04 -2.63 7.20
N THR A 101 15.22 -1.87 6.47
CA THR A 101 15.68 -0.69 5.72
C THR A 101 16.27 0.36 6.65
N ILE A 102 15.63 0.62 7.80
CA ILE A 102 16.12 1.57 8.81
C ILE A 102 17.47 1.13 9.34
N GLN A 103 17.64 -0.16 9.69
CA GLN A 103 18.91 -0.69 10.19
C GLN A 103 20.05 -0.51 9.19
N ILE A 104 19.84 -0.87 7.91
CA ILE A 104 20.87 -0.67 6.87
C ILE A 104 21.19 0.82 6.72
N THR A 105 20.15 1.66 6.69
CA THR A 105 20.30 3.10 6.51
C THR A 105 21.17 3.69 7.62
N GLU A 106 20.94 3.30 8.87
CA GLU A 106 21.71 3.76 10.03
C GLU A 106 23.17 3.30 10.00
N ILE A 107 23.42 2.07 9.54
CA ILE A 107 24.78 1.53 9.40
C ILE A 107 25.56 2.29 8.31
N VAL A 108 24.90 2.63 7.19
CA VAL A 108 25.55 3.27 6.05
C VAL A 108 25.73 4.77 6.27
N SER A 109 24.68 5.48 6.70
CA SER A 109 24.73 6.92 6.97
C SER A 109 23.47 7.44 7.64
N ASN A 110 23.67 8.20 8.73
CA ASN A 110 22.61 8.92 9.42
C ASN A 110 21.91 10.01 8.57
N TYR A 111 22.45 10.36 7.40
CA TYR A 111 21.90 11.39 6.50
C TYR A 111 20.95 10.83 5.43
N ILE A 112 20.88 9.51 5.27
CA ILE A 112 19.97 8.87 4.30
C ILE A 112 18.55 8.87 4.88
N LYS A 113 17.57 9.16 4.02
CA LYS A 113 16.15 9.21 4.40
C LYS A 113 15.65 7.82 4.77
N LYS A 114 14.86 7.76 5.85
CA LYS A 114 14.23 6.53 6.34
C LYS A 114 12.76 6.46 5.90
N PRO A 115 12.23 5.24 5.67
CA PRO A 115 10.80 5.06 5.43
C PRO A 115 9.98 5.43 6.68
N ASN A 116 8.74 5.86 6.47
CA ASN A 116 7.71 6.00 7.50
C ASN A 116 6.94 4.67 7.67
N GLU A 117 5.92 4.65 8.53
CA GLU A 117 5.13 3.44 8.80
C GLU A 117 4.49 2.83 7.54
N LEU A 118 4.18 3.65 6.53
CA LEU A 118 3.63 3.24 5.24
C LEU A 118 4.71 2.83 4.22
N GLY A 119 5.98 2.79 4.62
CA GLY A 119 7.10 2.50 3.71
C GLY A 119 7.50 3.67 2.82
N LEU A 120 6.88 4.84 2.97
CA LEU A 120 7.20 6.03 2.18
C LEU A 120 8.39 6.77 2.79
N LEU A 121 9.34 7.18 1.96
CA LEU A 121 10.49 7.97 2.43
C LEU A 121 10.00 9.29 3.01
N LYS A 122 10.43 9.64 4.23
CA LYS A 122 10.14 10.96 4.79
C LYS A 122 10.68 12.04 3.84
N GLU A 123 9.79 12.80 3.22
CA GLU A 123 10.20 14.01 2.51
C GLU A 123 10.84 14.96 3.53
N LYS A 124 12.01 15.53 3.19
CA LYS A 124 12.49 16.70 3.92
C LYS A 124 11.41 17.75 3.71
N GLY A 125 10.83 18.28 4.78
CA GLY A 125 9.89 19.39 4.70
C GLY A 125 10.49 20.50 3.83
N GLY A 126 9.99 20.61 2.60
CA GLY A 126 10.18 21.75 1.72
C GLY A 126 9.19 22.83 2.08
N GLY A 127 9.18 23.23 3.36
CA GLY A 127 8.47 24.42 3.82
C GLY A 127 9.27 25.64 3.41
N CYS A 128 9.18 26.03 2.14
CA CYS A 128 9.71 27.30 1.68
C CYS A 128 8.70 28.40 2.02
N HIS A 129 9.07 29.25 2.98
CA HIS A 129 8.62 30.63 3.19
C HIS A 129 7.11 30.92 3.28
N ALA A 130 6.59 30.94 4.51
CA ALA A 130 5.57 31.89 4.91
C ALA A 130 6.13 32.73 6.07
N ASN A 131 6.91 33.75 5.71
CA ASN A 131 7.32 34.79 6.63
C ASN A 131 7.13 36.14 5.93
N LYS A 132 5.87 36.61 5.93
CA LYS A 132 5.43 38.00 6.07
C LYS A 132 3.92 38.06 6.02
#